data_AF-A0A2K3PHW3-F1
#
_entry.id   AF-A0A2K3PHW3-F1
#
_cell.length_a   1.000
_cell.length_b   1.000
_cell.length_c   1.000
_cell.angle_alpha   90.00
_cell.angle_beta   90.00
_cell.angle_gamma   90.00
#
_symmetry.space_group_name_H-M   'P 1'
#
loop_
_entity.id
_entity.type
_entity.pdbx_description
1 polymer ?
#
loop_
_entity_poly.entity_id
_entity_poly.type
_entity_poly.pdbx_seq_one_letter_code
_entity_poly.pdbx_strand_id
1 'polypeptide(L)'
;MYRNYYIGTSSLEEGVTIEECCIFRGSFVKLDAQTGAILWKTYMLPDNKGMKGEYAGAAIWGSSPSIDIYRKHIYIATGNLYSAPPNILECQERQNNQTTPIDQDACIEPENHSNSILALDLDNGNIKWYNQLGGYDVWFLACRDASTPNCPPLGPIQDADFGEEPMMLSIFLNGKKKDIVVAVQKSGFAWALDRDNGTLVWSTVAGPSGTAGGGIFGASTDEKRIYTNIANSDRRNFELLPSDMNTTTGGWVSMDASNGKILWSTANPGNSSAIGPVSVANDVVFVGSTDRLGHVYAINARNGKILWSYETGATVYG
;
A
#
# COMPACT_ATOMS: atom_id res chain seq x y z
N MET A 1 7.91 27.28 -16.83
CA MET A 1 7.64 26.36 -15.71
C MET A 1 7.03 25.11 -16.33
N TYR A 2 7.76 24.00 -16.41
CA TYR A 2 7.24 22.78 -17.03
C TYR A 2 6.10 22.24 -16.16
N ARG A 3 4.86 22.35 -16.64
CA ARG A 3 3.69 21.81 -15.95
C ARG A 3 3.55 20.36 -16.41
N ASN A 4 4.01 19.42 -15.60
CA ASN A 4 3.85 17.99 -15.84
C ASN A 4 2.79 17.45 -14.89
N TYR A 5 2.02 16.47 -15.33
CA TYR A 5 1.06 15.73 -14.52
C TYR A 5 1.46 14.26 -14.50
N TYR A 6 1.35 13.61 -13.35
CA TYR A 6 1.78 12.21 -13.17
C TYR A 6 0.60 11.40 -12.64
N ILE A 7 0.38 10.22 -13.22
CA ILE A 7 -0.78 9.40 -12.89
C ILE A 7 -0.47 7.91 -13.01
N GLY A 8 -0.89 7.16 -12.00
CA GLY A 8 -0.96 5.71 -12.03
C GLY A 8 -2.26 5.22 -12.67
N THR A 9 -2.23 4.02 -13.24
CA THR A 9 -3.43 3.38 -13.79
C THR A 9 -3.85 2.19 -12.94
N SER A 10 -5.15 2.06 -12.70
CA SER A 10 -5.81 0.87 -12.14
C SER A 10 -6.87 0.33 -13.12
N SER A 11 -7.47 -0.82 -12.80
CA SER A 11 -8.47 -1.47 -13.64
C SER A 11 -9.59 -2.11 -12.83
N LEU A 12 -10.78 -2.14 -13.43
CA LEU A 12 -11.91 -2.89 -12.91
C LEU A 12 -11.79 -4.41 -13.16
N GLU A 13 -10.74 -4.87 -13.85
CA GLU A 13 -10.45 -6.31 -14.03
C GLU A 13 -10.29 -7.05 -12.69
N GLU A 14 -9.95 -6.35 -11.60
CA GLU A 14 -9.95 -6.95 -10.26
C GLU A 14 -11.33 -7.48 -9.83
N GLY A 15 -12.42 -6.97 -10.43
CA GLY A 15 -13.79 -7.36 -10.13
C GLY A 15 -14.46 -8.27 -11.17
N VAL A 16 -13.75 -8.71 -12.21
CA VAL A 16 -14.32 -9.58 -13.26
C VAL A 16 -14.35 -11.05 -12.85
N THR A 17 -15.04 -11.89 -13.62
CA THR A 17 -15.06 -13.35 -13.37
C THR A 17 -13.72 -14.01 -13.74
N ILE A 18 -13.51 -15.25 -13.29
CA ILE A 18 -12.30 -16.03 -13.59
C ILE A 18 -12.13 -16.22 -15.10
N GLU A 19 -13.23 -16.45 -15.85
CA GLU A 19 -13.21 -16.64 -17.30
C GLU A 19 -12.89 -15.34 -18.06
N GLU A 20 -13.29 -14.20 -17.51
CA GLU A 20 -13.06 -12.88 -18.08
C GLU A 20 -11.64 -12.36 -17.80
N CYS A 21 -11.07 -12.73 -16.66
CA CYS A 21 -9.76 -12.32 -16.19
C CYS A 21 -8.60 -12.90 -17.02
N CYS A 22 -7.47 -12.21 -17.21
CA CYS A 22 -7.19 -10.78 -17.10
C CYS A 22 -6.09 -10.44 -18.11
N ILE A 23 -6.01 -9.17 -18.55
CA ILE A 23 -4.96 -8.67 -19.47
C ILE A 23 -4.39 -7.31 -19.04
N PHE A 24 -4.98 -6.66 -18.03
CA PHE A 24 -4.54 -5.34 -17.59
C PHE A 24 -3.12 -5.35 -17.01
N ARG A 25 -2.32 -4.34 -17.37
CA ARG A 25 -1.02 -4.07 -16.76
C ARG A 25 -1.01 -2.67 -16.18
N GLY A 26 -0.79 -2.58 -14.87
CA GLY A 26 -0.56 -1.32 -14.18
C GLY A 26 0.58 -0.54 -14.82
N SER A 27 0.41 0.77 -14.90
CA SER A 27 1.36 1.65 -15.55
C SER A 27 1.36 3.03 -14.91
N PHE A 28 2.51 3.68 -14.95
CA PHE A 28 2.68 5.05 -14.48
C PHE A 28 3.05 5.95 -15.66
N VAL A 29 2.41 7.11 -15.72
CA VAL A 29 2.42 7.97 -16.90
C VAL A 29 2.77 9.39 -16.51
N LYS A 30 3.66 10.01 -17.29
CA LYS A 30 3.87 11.46 -17.28
C LYS A 30 3.16 12.08 -18.46
N LEU A 31 2.33 13.08 -18.19
CA LEU A 31 1.59 13.85 -19.17
C LEU A 31 2.08 15.29 -19.20
N ASP A 32 2.05 15.91 -20.37
CA ASP A 32 2.07 17.36 -20.49
C ASP A 32 0.76 17.92 -19.93
N ALA A 33 0.83 18.79 -18.92
CA ALA A 33 -0.37 19.23 -18.20
C ALA A 33 -1.23 20.23 -18.99
N GLN A 34 -0.76 20.76 -20.13
CA GLN A 34 -1.53 21.67 -20.97
C GLN A 34 -2.29 20.93 -22.06
N THR A 35 -1.67 19.90 -22.65
CA THR A 35 -2.19 19.19 -23.82
C THR A 35 -2.73 17.81 -23.49
N GLY A 36 -2.33 17.23 -22.35
CA GLY A 36 -2.62 15.84 -22.00
C GLY A 36 -1.79 14.82 -22.78
N ALA A 37 -0.80 15.26 -23.58
CA ALA A 37 0.05 14.35 -24.34
C ALA A 37 0.90 13.48 -23.40
N ILE A 38 0.98 12.18 -23.69
CA ILE A 38 1.87 11.25 -22.98
C ILE A 38 3.32 11.58 -23.33
N LEU A 39 4.10 11.98 -22.33
CA LEU A 39 5.54 12.23 -22.46
C LEU A 39 6.35 10.95 -22.28
N TRP A 40 5.97 10.12 -21.30
CA TRP A 40 6.45 8.76 -21.15
C TRP A 40 5.46 7.91 -20.37
N LYS A 41 5.59 6.59 -20.51
CA LYS A 41 4.77 5.57 -19.83
C LYS A 41 5.65 4.37 -19.48
N THR A 42 5.52 3.89 -18.24
CA THR A 42 6.23 2.71 -17.75
C THR A 42 5.21 1.70 -17.23
N TYR A 43 5.31 0.44 -17.66
CA TYR A 43 4.48 -0.66 -17.18
C TYR A 43 5.14 -1.36 -16.00
N MET A 44 4.34 -1.80 -15.03
CA MET A 44 4.84 -2.44 -13.80
C MET A 44 5.02 -3.96 -13.93
N LEU A 45 4.52 -4.55 -15.01
CA LEU A 45 4.57 -5.98 -15.28
C LEU A 45 5.20 -6.27 -16.64
N PRO A 46 5.71 -7.50 -16.89
CA PRO A 46 6.17 -7.93 -18.20
C PRO A 46 5.09 -7.80 -19.29
N ASP A 47 5.50 -7.76 -20.56
CA ASP A 47 4.54 -7.67 -21.67
C ASP A 47 3.76 -8.97 -21.88
N ASN A 48 2.48 -8.94 -21.56
CA ASN A 48 1.55 -10.05 -21.73
C ASN A 48 0.96 -10.16 -23.14
N LYS A 49 1.30 -9.25 -24.08
CA LYS A 49 0.80 -9.24 -25.47
C LYS A 49 -0.73 -9.22 -25.58
N GLY A 50 -1.44 -8.78 -24.53
CA GLY A 50 -2.89 -8.81 -24.45
C GLY A 50 -3.48 -10.22 -24.32
N MET A 51 -2.71 -11.20 -23.82
CA MET A 51 -3.14 -12.58 -23.62
C MET A 51 -3.49 -12.83 -22.15
N LYS A 52 -4.55 -13.62 -21.94
CA LYS A 52 -4.94 -14.14 -20.62
C LYS A 52 -3.99 -15.26 -20.19
N GLY A 53 -3.88 -15.46 -18.87
CA GLY A 53 -2.99 -16.47 -18.29
C GLY A 53 -1.53 -16.03 -18.19
N GLU A 54 -1.23 -14.80 -18.60
CA GLU A 54 0.05 -14.13 -18.36
C GLU A 54 -0.07 -13.20 -17.14
N TYR A 55 0.98 -12.45 -16.82
CA TYR A 55 0.91 -11.42 -15.78
C TYR A 55 -0.15 -10.36 -16.09
N ALA A 56 -1.01 -10.10 -15.11
CA ALA A 56 -1.94 -8.98 -15.09
C ALA A 56 -2.06 -8.41 -13.67
N GLY A 57 -2.52 -7.17 -13.54
CA GLY A 57 -2.65 -6.45 -12.27
C GLY A 57 -1.56 -5.39 -12.07
N ALA A 58 -0.96 -5.37 -10.88
CA ALA A 58 -0.02 -4.35 -10.40
C ALA A 58 -0.54 -2.92 -10.56
N ALA A 59 -1.84 -2.72 -10.32
CA ALA A 59 -2.50 -1.44 -10.40
C ALA A 59 -1.85 -0.40 -9.49
N ILE A 60 -1.84 0.86 -9.90
CA ILE A 60 -1.39 1.98 -9.07
C ILE A 60 -2.63 2.76 -8.71
N TRP A 61 -3.21 2.45 -7.55
CA TRP A 61 -4.47 3.01 -7.08
C TRP A 61 -4.30 4.37 -6.42
N GLY A 62 -3.15 4.58 -5.79
CA GLY A 62 -2.82 5.83 -5.14
C GLY A 62 -2.52 6.94 -6.14
N SER A 63 -3.23 8.05 -6.01
CA SER A 63 -3.16 9.14 -6.99
C SER A 63 -2.09 10.20 -6.68
N SER A 64 -1.28 10.00 -5.63
CA SER A 64 -0.36 11.03 -5.10
C SER A 64 1.08 10.52 -5.02
N PRO A 65 1.81 10.41 -6.14
CA PRO A 65 3.21 10.02 -6.13
C PRO A 65 4.06 11.07 -5.40
N SER A 66 5.05 10.62 -4.64
CA SER A 66 6.04 11.55 -4.06
C SER A 66 7.16 11.84 -5.05
N ILE A 67 7.48 13.12 -5.27
CA ILE A 67 8.46 13.55 -6.29
C ILE A 67 9.64 14.27 -5.64
N ASP A 68 10.84 13.70 -5.76
CA ASP A 68 12.11 14.36 -5.44
C ASP A 68 12.75 14.94 -6.71
N ILE A 69 12.61 16.25 -6.87
CA ILE A 69 13.17 16.97 -8.03
C ILE A 69 14.70 17.04 -8.03
N TYR A 70 15.36 16.89 -6.87
CA TYR A 70 16.82 16.98 -6.76
C TYR A 70 17.47 15.66 -7.16
N ARG A 71 16.91 14.54 -6.72
CA ARG A 71 17.32 13.19 -7.18
C ARG A 71 16.76 12.83 -8.54
N LYS A 72 15.75 13.57 -9.02
CA LYS A 72 14.96 13.22 -10.20
C LYS A 72 14.32 11.83 -10.03
N HIS A 73 13.77 11.57 -8.85
CA HIS A 73 13.03 10.34 -8.56
C HIS A 73 11.55 10.64 -8.32
N ILE A 74 10.72 9.73 -8.80
CA ILE A 74 9.30 9.64 -8.45
C ILE A 74 9.11 8.32 -7.72
N TYR A 75 8.51 8.37 -6.53
CA TYR A 75 8.25 7.20 -5.72
C TYR A 75 6.77 6.85 -5.79
N ILE A 76 6.49 5.59 -6.09
CA ILE A 76 5.14 5.03 -6.18
C ILE A 76 5.09 3.67 -5.48
N ALA A 77 3.88 3.20 -5.21
CA ALA A 77 3.63 1.84 -4.81
C ALA A 77 2.65 1.12 -5.75
N THR A 78 2.73 -0.22 -5.79
CA THR A 78 1.98 -1.04 -6.76
C THR A 78 1.10 -2.10 -6.10
N GLY A 79 0.06 -2.43 -6.86
CA GLY A 79 -0.98 -3.42 -6.60
C GLY A 79 -0.51 -4.87 -6.62
N ASN A 80 -1.42 -5.76 -6.23
CA ASN A 80 -1.35 -7.21 -6.35
C ASN A 80 -1.44 -7.65 -7.82
N LEU A 81 -1.09 -8.90 -8.08
CA LEU A 81 -1.37 -9.53 -9.36
C LEU A 81 -2.82 -9.99 -9.42
N TYR A 82 -3.42 -9.96 -10.61
CA TYR A 82 -4.72 -10.58 -10.88
C TYR A 82 -4.53 -11.98 -11.50
N SER A 83 -3.43 -12.16 -12.25
CA SER A 83 -3.02 -13.43 -12.83
C SER A 83 -1.50 -13.51 -12.96
N ALA A 84 -0.98 -14.73 -13.06
CA ALA A 84 0.44 -15.00 -13.29
C ALA A 84 0.62 -16.17 -14.29
N PRO A 85 1.76 -16.24 -15.00
CA PRO A 85 2.08 -17.32 -15.93
C PRO A 85 2.07 -18.72 -15.29
N PRO A 86 1.77 -19.79 -16.05
CA PRO A 86 1.70 -21.15 -15.50
C PRO A 86 2.98 -21.62 -14.78
N ASN A 87 4.17 -21.28 -15.28
CA ASN A 87 5.43 -21.62 -14.64
C ASN A 87 5.58 -20.99 -13.24
N ILE A 88 4.96 -19.84 -13.03
CA ILE A 88 4.96 -19.11 -11.76
C ILE A 88 3.95 -19.73 -10.81
N LEU A 89 2.75 -20.05 -11.30
CA LEU A 89 1.72 -20.75 -10.51
C LEU A 89 2.23 -22.11 -10.03
N GLU A 90 2.82 -22.92 -10.92
CA GLU A 90 3.42 -24.23 -10.58
C GLU A 90 4.62 -24.09 -9.63
N CYS A 91 5.37 -22.99 -9.71
CA CYS A 91 6.42 -22.69 -8.74
C CYS A 91 5.81 -22.43 -7.37
N GLN A 92 4.76 -21.60 -7.30
CA GLN A 92 4.10 -21.25 -6.05
C GLN A 92 3.46 -22.47 -5.38
N GLU A 93 2.79 -23.35 -6.13
CA GLU A 93 2.22 -24.59 -5.59
C GLU A 93 3.29 -25.47 -4.94
N ARG A 94 4.46 -25.56 -5.58
CA ARG A 94 5.59 -26.32 -5.02
C ARG A 94 6.10 -25.69 -3.74
N GLN A 95 6.21 -24.36 -3.68
CA GLN A 95 6.63 -23.67 -2.46
C GLN A 95 5.60 -23.81 -1.32
N ASN A 96 4.31 -23.66 -1.61
CA ASN A 96 3.23 -23.78 -0.63
C ASN A 96 3.18 -25.19 0.01
N ASN A 97 3.63 -26.22 -0.71
CA ASN A 97 3.70 -27.60 -0.22
C ASN A 97 5.00 -27.92 0.56
N GLN A 98 5.94 -26.98 0.70
CA GLN A 98 7.15 -27.17 1.50
C GLN A 98 6.91 -26.86 2.98
N THR A 99 7.52 -27.66 3.85
CA THR A 99 7.47 -27.48 5.31
C THR A 99 8.67 -26.73 5.87
N THR A 100 9.70 -26.50 5.05
CA THR A 100 10.89 -25.72 5.39
C THR A 100 10.68 -24.25 5.02
N PRO A 101 10.98 -23.29 5.92
CA PRO A 101 10.91 -21.87 5.60
C PRO A 101 11.78 -21.53 4.40
N ILE A 102 11.23 -20.73 3.49
CA ILE A 102 11.92 -20.26 2.30
C ILE A 102 12.45 -18.85 2.60
N ASP A 103 13.76 -18.66 2.47
CA ASP A 103 14.42 -17.38 2.79
C ASP A 103 14.19 -16.29 1.72
N GLN A 104 13.91 -16.69 0.46
CA GLN A 104 13.58 -15.79 -0.65
C GLN A 104 12.59 -16.45 -1.61
N ASP A 105 11.52 -15.74 -1.96
CA ASP A 105 10.53 -16.23 -2.90
C ASP A 105 11.13 -16.36 -4.32
N ALA A 106 11.47 -17.59 -4.68
CA ALA A 106 12.06 -17.93 -5.97
C ALA A 106 11.05 -17.93 -7.13
N CYS A 107 9.76 -17.69 -6.86
CA CYS A 107 8.69 -17.74 -7.85
C CYS A 107 8.35 -16.35 -8.42
N ILE A 108 9.23 -15.38 -8.25
CA ILE A 108 9.02 -14.01 -8.71
C ILE A 108 10.09 -13.66 -9.75
N GLU A 109 9.64 -13.30 -10.94
CA GLU A 109 10.52 -12.82 -11.99
C GLU A 109 10.97 -11.36 -11.74
N PRO A 110 12.21 -10.99 -12.10
CA PRO A 110 12.73 -9.64 -11.85
C PRO A 110 11.86 -8.51 -12.43
N GLU A 111 11.25 -8.73 -13.60
CA GLU A 111 10.45 -7.72 -14.28
C GLU A 111 9.01 -7.59 -13.72
N ASN A 112 8.65 -8.42 -12.72
CA ASN A 112 7.40 -8.30 -11.98
C ASN A 112 7.56 -7.30 -10.82
N HIS A 113 6.95 -6.13 -10.97
CA HIS A 113 6.96 -5.08 -9.95
C HIS A 113 5.61 -4.95 -9.22
N SER A 114 4.82 -6.02 -9.08
CA SER A 114 3.65 -6.01 -8.19
C SER A 114 4.06 -5.86 -6.72
N ASN A 115 3.15 -5.42 -5.85
CA ASN A 115 3.37 -5.28 -4.40
C ASN A 115 4.71 -4.63 -4.03
N SER A 116 5.07 -3.56 -4.74
CA SER A 116 6.38 -2.96 -4.64
C SER A 116 6.30 -1.51 -4.23
N ILE A 117 7.32 -1.04 -3.50
CA ILE A 117 7.70 0.37 -3.47
C ILE A 117 8.84 0.52 -4.47
N LEU A 118 8.77 1.52 -5.36
CA LEU A 118 9.78 1.72 -6.39
C LEU A 118 10.05 3.19 -6.69
N ALA A 119 11.19 3.44 -7.34
CA ALA A 119 11.57 4.74 -7.84
C ALA A 119 11.68 4.74 -9.36
N LEU A 120 11.08 5.75 -10.00
CA LEU A 120 11.17 6.04 -11.43
C LEU A 120 12.00 7.29 -11.67
N ASP A 121 12.76 7.32 -12.75
CA ASP A 121 13.43 8.53 -13.24
C ASP A 121 12.41 9.58 -13.68
N LEU A 122 12.53 10.80 -13.17
CA LEU A 122 11.59 11.91 -13.43
C LEU A 122 11.54 12.31 -14.92
N ASP A 123 12.65 12.14 -15.65
CA ASP A 123 12.79 12.62 -17.02
C ASP A 123 12.31 11.59 -18.03
N ASN A 124 12.67 10.30 -17.84
CA ASN A 124 12.40 9.23 -18.82
C ASN A 124 11.49 8.09 -18.32
N GLY A 125 11.16 8.03 -17.03
CA GLY A 125 10.28 7.00 -16.47
C GLY A 125 10.95 5.63 -16.25
N ASN A 126 12.27 5.49 -16.45
CA ASN A 126 12.95 4.22 -16.18
C ASN A 126 12.93 3.91 -14.68
N ILE A 127 12.68 2.65 -14.34
CA ILE A 127 12.79 2.17 -12.95
C ILE A 127 14.27 2.23 -12.53
N LYS A 128 14.53 2.91 -11.41
CA LYS A 128 15.86 3.06 -10.81
C LYS A 128 16.16 1.96 -9.80
N TRP A 129 15.16 1.65 -9.00
CA TRP A 129 15.16 0.56 -8.03
C TRP A 129 13.71 0.23 -7.69
N TYR A 130 13.47 -1.00 -7.22
CA TYR A 130 12.21 -1.43 -6.66
C TYR A 130 12.48 -2.44 -5.54
N ASN A 131 11.57 -2.54 -4.58
CA ASN A 131 11.53 -3.63 -3.61
C ASN A 131 10.11 -4.16 -3.57
N GLN A 132 9.96 -5.41 -3.97
CA GLN A 132 8.73 -6.13 -3.75
C GLN A 132 8.64 -6.60 -2.31
N LEU A 133 7.49 -6.36 -1.69
CA LEU A 133 7.24 -6.53 -0.27
C LEU A 133 5.94 -7.33 -0.11
N GLY A 134 5.89 -8.23 0.87
CA GLY A 134 4.70 -9.08 1.09
C GLY A 134 4.67 -10.38 0.27
N GLY A 135 5.56 -10.56 -0.71
CA GLY A 135 5.74 -11.82 -1.45
C GLY A 135 4.70 -12.07 -2.55
N TYR A 136 4.57 -13.32 -3.00
CA TYR A 136 3.57 -13.73 -3.97
C TYR A 136 2.14 -13.43 -3.50
N ASP A 137 1.41 -12.69 -4.34
CA ASP A 137 0.04 -12.24 -4.09
C ASP A 137 -0.71 -12.13 -5.42
N VAL A 138 -1.39 -13.22 -5.79
CA VAL A 138 -2.39 -13.21 -6.85
C VAL A 138 -3.76 -13.14 -6.17
N TRP A 139 -4.40 -11.98 -6.32
CA TRP A 139 -5.65 -11.66 -5.68
C TRP A 139 -6.57 -10.89 -6.63
N PHE A 140 -7.84 -11.26 -6.66
CA PHE A 140 -8.92 -10.54 -7.32
C PHE A 140 -10.26 -11.05 -6.73
N LEU A 141 -11.35 -10.30 -6.89
CA LEU A 141 -12.58 -10.52 -6.11
C LEU A 141 -13.19 -11.92 -6.26
N ALA A 142 -13.07 -12.54 -7.44
CA ALA A 142 -13.60 -13.88 -7.68
C ALA A 142 -12.83 -15.00 -6.95
N CYS A 143 -11.58 -14.74 -6.52
CA CYS A 143 -10.70 -15.72 -5.89
C CYS A 143 -10.35 -15.41 -4.43
N ARG A 144 -11.28 -14.79 -3.69
CA ARG A 144 -11.13 -14.54 -2.24
C ARG A 144 -11.17 -15.82 -1.38
N ASP A 145 -11.77 -16.89 -1.90
CA ASP A 145 -11.88 -18.18 -1.22
C ASP A 145 -11.08 -19.23 -2.00
N ALA A 146 -10.09 -19.82 -1.33
CA ALA A 146 -9.22 -20.87 -1.89
C ALA A 146 -9.98 -22.10 -2.39
N SER A 147 -11.22 -22.32 -1.91
CA SER A 147 -12.08 -23.42 -2.34
C SER A 147 -12.80 -23.16 -3.67
N THR A 148 -12.74 -21.92 -4.17
CA THR A 148 -13.35 -21.56 -5.45
C THR A 148 -12.63 -22.29 -6.59
N PRO A 149 -13.35 -23.06 -7.43
CA PRO A 149 -12.73 -23.80 -8.53
C PRO A 149 -11.98 -22.89 -9.49
N ASN A 150 -10.85 -23.36 -10.01
CA ASN A 150 -10.00 -22.67 -11.00
C ASN A 150 -9.33 -21.37 -10.50
N CYS A 151 -9.32 -21.12 -9.20
CA CYS A 151 -8.52 -20.03 -8.65
C CYS A 151 -7.03 -20.39 -8.62
N PRO A 152 -6.15 -19.40 -8.84
CA PRO A 152 -4.72 -19.60 -8.68
C PRO A 152 -4.39 -19.92 -7.22
N PRO A 153 -3.23 -20.54 -6.94
CA PRO A 153 -2.74 -20.74 -5.59
C PRO A 153 -2.72 -19.41 -4.84
N LEU A 154 -3.27 -19.37 -3.63
CA LEU A 154 -3.25 -18.17 -2.82
C LEU A 154 -1.88 -17.99 -2.14
N GLY A 155 -1.48 -16.73 -1.97
CA GLY A 155 -0.33 -16.35 -1.16
C GLY A 155 -0.60 -16.50 0.35
N PRO A 156 0.44 -16.47 1.19
CA PRO A 156 0.32 -16.58 2.64
C PRO A 156 -0.40 -15.39 3.27
N ILE A 157 -0.27 -14.20 2.67
CA ILE A 157 -1.04 -13.00 2.98
C ILE A 157 -1.80 -12.63 1.72
N GLN A 158 -3.12 -12.58 1.81
CA GLN A 158 -3.99 -12.17 0.71
C GLN A 158 -4.20 -10.66 0.72
N ASP A 159 -4.38 -10.06 -0.46
CA ASP A 159 -4.65 -8.61 -0.62
C ASP A 159 -3.57 -7.80 0.11
N ALA A 160 -2.31 -8.17 -0.15
CA ALA A 160 -1.15 -7.58 0.49
C ALA A 160 -0.60 -6.42 -0.35
N ASP A 161 -1.37 -5.82 -1.24
CA ASP A 161 -0.87 -4.74 -2.05
C ASP A 161 -0.75 -3.41 -1.31
N PHE A 162 -0.15 -2.43 -1.98
CA PHE A 162 -0.05 -1.09 -1.45
C PHE A 162 -1.29 -0.27 -1.77
N GLY A 163 -2.17 -0.15 -0.78
CA GLY A 163 -3.31 0.78 -0.80
C GLY A 163 -2.96 2.21 -0.39
N GLU A 164 -1.74 2.45 0.08
CA GLU A 164 -1.20 3.79 0.41
C GLU A 164 0.04 4.09 -0.42
N GLU A 165 0.21 5.36 -0.80
CA GLU A 165 1.39 5.81 -1.56
C GLU A 165 2.59 6.10 -0.65
N PRO A 166 3.82 5.96 -1.17
CA PRO A 166 5.02 6.29 -0.43
C PRO A 166 5.09 7.79 -0.12
N MET A 167 5.21 8.11 1.16
CA MET A 167 5.58 9.43 1.64
C MET A 167 7.10 9.57 1.68
N MET A 168 7.63 10.73 1.31
CA MET A 168 9.06 11.05 1.49
C MET A 168 9.32 11.71 2.84
N LEU A 169 10.37 11.25 3.53
CA LEU A 169 10.83 11.82 4.79
C LEU A 169 12.35 11.96 4.80
N SER A 170 12.84 12.80 5.71
CA SER A 170 14.25 12.88 6.08
C SER A 170 14.39 12.61 7.57
N ILE A 171 15.07 11.52 7.94
CA ILE A 171 15.29 11.12 9.33
C ILE A 171 16.75 11.29 9.74
N PHE A 172 17.03 11.24 11.04
CA PHE A 172 18.40 11.19 11.55
C PHE A 172 18.65 9.85 12.24
N LEU A 173 19.53 9.04 11.66
CA LEU A 173 19.97 7.76 12.24
C LEU A 173 21.41 7.92 12.71
N ASN A 174 21.65 7.73 14.01
CA ASN A 174 22.98 7.86 14.62
C ASN A 174 23.66 9.20 14.28
N GLY A 175 22.89 10.29 14.29
CA GLY A 175 23.37 11.64 13.95
C GLY A 175 23.59 11.91 12.46
N LYS A 176 23.37 10.93 11.58
CA LYS A 176 23.45 11.11 10.12
C LYS A 176 22.05 11.25 9.52
N LYS A 177 21.88 12.25 8.67
CA LYS A 177 20.66 12.42 7.88
C LYS A 177 20.53 11.25 6.90
N LYS A 178 19.35 10.64 6.82
CA LYS A 178 18.98 9.62 5.85
C LYS A 178 17.62 9.98 5.25
N ASP A 179 17.54 9.98 3.93
CA ASP A 179 16.28 10.24 3.22
C ASP A 179 15.60 8.91 2.95
N ILE A 180 14.33 8.79 3.35
CA ILE A 180 13.56 7.56 3.26
C ILE A 180 12.22 7.79 2.56
N VAL A 181 11.64 6.71 2.06
CA VAL A 181 10.24 6.63 1.67
C VAL A 181 9.52 5.61 2.54
N VAL A 182 8.28 5.91 2.89
CA VAL A 182 7.46 5.06 3.74
C VAL A 182 6.09 4.88 3.17
N ALA A 183 5.63 3.64 3.08
CA ALA A 183 4.24 3.29 2.76
C ALA A 183 3.74 2.19 3.72
N VAL A 184 2.43 2.18 3.98
CA VAL A 184 1.78 1.11 4.73
C VAL A 184 0.98 0.26 3.77
N GLN A 185 1.23 -1.04 3.84
CA GLN A 185 0.67 -2.06 2.98
C GLN A 185 -0.68 -2.54 3.54
N LYS A 186 -1.55 -3.07 2.70
CA LYS A 186 -2.80 -3.70 3.12
C LYS A 186 -2.59 -4.93 4.01
N SER A 187 -1.39 -5.51 4.02
CA SER A 187 -0.95 -6.52 5.00
C SER A 187 -0.84 -5.98 6.44
N GLY A 188 -0.91 -4.66 6.64
CA GLY A 188 -0.71 -3.99 7.93
C GLY A 188 0.76 -3.65 8.22
N PHE A 189 1.69 -4.04 7.34
CA PHE A 189 3.09 -3.68 7.48
C PHE A 189 3.36 -2.26 6.98
N ALA A 190 4.02 -1.47 7.81
CA ALA A 190 4.69 -0.23 7.42
C ALA A 190 6.13 -0.54 7.02
N TRP A 191 6.54 -0.03 5.86
CA TRP A 191 7.86 -0.27 5.29
C TRP A 191 8.59 1.04 5.06
N ALA A 192 9.83 1.15 5.53
CA ALA A 192 10.69 2.29 5.27
C ALA A 192 11.91 1.88 4.45
N LEU A 193 12.08 2.50 3.28
CA LEU A 193 13.17 2.22 2.35
C LEU A 193 14.04 3.46 2.13
N ASP A 194 15.32 3.25 1.87
CA ASP A 194 16.24 4.31 1.47
C ASP A 194 15.85 4.88 0.09
N ARG A 195 15.83 6.19 -0.04
CA ARG A 195 15.38 6.89 -1.26
C ARG A 195 16.32 6.76 -2.45
N ASP A 196 17.59 6.46 -2.22
CA ASP A 196 18.62 6.38 -3.25
C ASP A 196 18.67 5.00 -3.90
N ASN A 197 18.40 3.93 -3.14
CA ASN A 197 18.57 2.55 -3.63
C ASN A 197 17.51 1.54 -3.17
N GLY A 198 16.51 1.96 -2.40
CA GLY A 198 15.44 1.10 -1.92
C GLY A 198 15.83 0.17 -0.76
N THR A 199 17.04 0.26 -0.22
CA THR A 199 17.47 -0.63 0.89
C THR A 199 16.53 -0.47 2.09
N LEU A 200 16.04 -1.59 2.62
CA LEU A 200 15.21 -1.60 3.83
C LEU A 200 15.91 -0.91 5.00
N VAL A 201 15.22 0.06 5.62
CA VAL A 201 15.70 0.78 6.80
C VAL A 201 15.07 0.20 8.06
N TRP A 202 13.74 0.07 8.05
CA TRP A 202 12.98 -0.59 9.11
C TRP A 202 11.63 -1.06 8.55
N SER A 203 11.00 -2.01 9.24
CA SER A 203 9.61 -2.39 9.03
C SER A 203 8.90 -2.58 10.36
N THR A 204 7.59 -2.39 10.39
CA THR A 204 6.77 -2.55 11.60
C THR A 204 5.36 -3.02 11.23
N VAL A 205 4.81 -3.98 11.98
CA VAL A 205 3.40 -4.36 11.87
C VAL A 205 2.58 -3.30 12.59
N ALA A 206 1.91 -2.42 11.85
CA ALA A 206 1.08 -1.35 12.40
C ALA A 206 -0.27 -1.87 12.90
N GLY A 207 -0.78 -2.96 12.33
CA GLY A 207 -2.03 -3.59 12.75
C GLY A 207 -2.35 -4.84 11.94
N PRO A 208 -3.54 -5.46 12.15
CA PRO A 208 -3.94 -6.64 11.40
C PRO A 208 -4.15 -6.36 9.90
N SER A 209 -3.92 -7.40 9.09
CA SER A 209 -4.36 -7.46 7.69
C SER A 209 -5.86 -7.75 7.57
N GLY A 210 -6.40 -7.61 6.36
CA GLY A 210 -7.80 -7.94 6.07
C GLY A 210 -8.11 -7.91 4.58
N THR A 211 -9.33 -8.31 4.21
CA THR A 211 -9.77 -8.38 2.80
C THR A 211 -10.11 -7.04 2.15
N ALA A 212 -10.19 -5.96 2.93
CA ALA A 212 -10.13 -4.58 2.46
C ALA A 212 -8.97 -3.87 3.18
N GLY A 213 -7.86 -4.60 3.28
CA GLY A 213 -6.57 -4.20 3.82
C GLY A 213 -6.46 -3.94 5.33
N GLY A 214 -5.28 -3.41 5.64
CA GLY A 214 -4.84 -2.71 6.84
C GLY A 214 -4.64 -1.24 6.48
N GLY A 215 -3.42 -0.82 6.15
CA GLY A 215 -3.13 0.51 5.60
C GLY A 215 -3.74 0.69 4.21
N ILE A 216 -4.58 1.71 4.02
CA ILE A 216 -5.31 1.95 2.76
C ILE A 216 -5.84 3.39 2.65
N PHE A 217 -5.93 3.93 1.43
CA PHE A 217 -6.46 5.27 1.09
C PHE A 217 -5.64 6.48 1.55
N GLY A 218 -4.60 6.27 2.36
CA GLY A 218 -3.47 7.19 2.49
C GLY A 218 -3.07 7.48 3.93
N ALA A 219 -1.75 7.48 4.15
CA ALA A 219 -1.11 7.94 5.36
C ALA A 219 -0.65 9.40 5.25
N SER A 220 -0.26 9.96 6.39
CA SER A 220 0.38 11.28 6.47
C SER A 220 1.55 11.29 7.43
N THR A 221 2.34 12.36 7.40
CA THR A 221 3.51 12.53 8.27
C THR A 221 3.73 13.99 8.65
N ASP A 222 4.25 14.22 9.85
CA ASP A 222 4.81 15.50 10.31
C ASP A 222 6.36 15.51 10.24
N GLU A 223 6.94 14.59 9.44
CA GLU A 223 8.36 14.23 9.30
C GLU A 223 8.99 13.54 10.52
N LYS A 224 8.41 13.69 11.71
CA LYS A 224 8.87 13.04 12.95
C LYS A 224 8.12 11.75 13.20
N ARG A 225 6.87 11.71 12.77
CA ARG A 225 5.93 10.62 12.95
C ARG A 225 5.22 10.33 11.65
N ILE A 226 4.84 9.08 11.50
CA ILE A 226 3.97 8.58 10.44
C ILE A 226 2.62 8.29 11.08
N TYR A 227 1.54 8.59 10.37
CA TYR A 227 0.16 8.34 10.77
C TYR A 227 -0.55 7.57 9.67
N THR A 228 -1.10 6.41 10.00
CA THR A 228 -1.82 5.54 9.07
C THR A 228 -3.12 5.07 9.71
N ASN A 229 -4.08 4.72 8.88
CA ASN A 229 -5.28 4.00 9.28
C ASN A 229 -5.06 2.50 9.16
N ILE A 230 -5.66 1.73 10.06
CA ILE A 230 -5.79 0.29 9.94
C ILE A 230 -7.27 -0.01 9.76
N ALA A 231 -7.65 -0.38 8.54
CA ALA A 231 -9.03 -0.65 8.16
C ALA A 231 -9.70 -1.70 9.05
N ASN A 232 -9.02 -2.82 9.28
CA ASN A 232 -9.50 -4.00 10.00
C ASN A 232 -10.90 -4.46 9.56
N SER A 233 -11.11 -4.58 8.24
CA SER A 233 -12.40 -4.95 7.63
C SER A 233 -12.92 -6.31 8.10
N ASP A 234 -12.01 -7.23 8.41
CA ASP A 234 -12.31 -8.61 8.82
C ASP A 234 -12.59 -8.73 10.32
N ARG A 235 -12.61 -7.62 11.07
CA ARG A 235 -12.84 -7.58 12.53
C ARG A 235 -11.86 -8.45 13.33
N ARG A 236 -10.61 -8.56 12.87
CA ARG A 236 -9.56 -9.32 13.57
C ARG A 236 -9.20 -8.66 14.89
N ASN A 237 -8.64 -9.44 15.81
CA ASN A 237 -8.11 -8.90 17.06
C ASN A 237 -6.97 -7.91 16.76
N PHE A 238 -7.11 -6.68 17.23
CA PHE A 238 -6.15 -5.61 17.07
C PHE A 238 -5.73 -5.11 18.45
N GLU A 239 -4.48 -5.38 18.82
CA GLU A 239 -3.84 -4.88 20.03
C GLU A 239 -3.44 -3.41 19.87
N LEU A 240 -3.87 -2.57 20.81
CA LEU A 240 -3.68 -1.12 20.77
C LEU A 240 -2.43 -0.70 21.55
N LEU A 241 -1.28 -0.68 20.90
CA LEU A 241 -0.03 -0.25 21.52
C LEU A 241 0.04 1.27 21.79
N PRO A 242 0.68 1.71 22.89
CA PRO A 242 1.40 0.91 23.88
C PRO A 242 0.53 0.40 25.04
N SER A 243 -0.80 0.44 24.93
CA SER A 243 -1.69 -0.14 25.94
C SER A 243 -1.87 -1.64 25.72
N ASP A 244 -2.34 -2.36 26.74
CA ASP A 244 -2.71 -3.78 26.61
C ASP A 244 -4.20 -3.96 26.24
N MET A 245 -4.82 -2.93 25.63
CA MET A 245 -6.21 -2.99 25.20
C MET A 245 -6.33 -3.62 23.81
N ASN A 246 -7.38 -4.41 23.61
CA ASN A 246 -7.70 -4.99 22.30
C ASN A 246 -9.00 -4.42 21.74
N THR A 247 -9.08 -4.32 20.43
CA THR A 247 -10.30 -4.01 19.68
C THR A 247 -10.48 -4.97 18.51
N THR A 248 -11.70 -5.05 17.98
CA THR A 248 -11.98 -5.69 16.68
C THR A 248 -12.38 -4.65 15.63
N THR A 249 -12.31 -3.37 15.96
CA THR A 249 -12.63 -2.26 15.06
C THR A 249 -11.42 -1.88 14.22
N GLY A 250 -11.61 -1.02 13.23
CA GLY A 250 -10.49 -0.29 12.64
C GLY A 250 -9.88 0.69 13.63
N GLY A 251 -8.76 1.31 13.28
CA GLY A 251 -8.15 2.31 14.12
C GLY A 251 -7.09 3.12 13.39
N TRP A 252 -6.38 3.95 14.14
CA TRP A 252 -5.32 4.80 13.63
C TRP A 252 -4.07 4.60 14.46
N VAL A 253 -2.92 4.63 13.78
CA VAL A 253 -1.63 4.29 14.37
C VAL A 253 -0.65 5.40 14.07
N SER A 254 0.15 5.77 15.06
CA SER A 254 1.32 6.62 14.88
C SER A 254 2.60 5.86 15.15
N MET A 255 3.59 6.06 14.29
CA MET A 255 4.92 5.47 14.40
C MET A 255 5.99 6.54 14.38
N ASP A 256 7.11 6.30 15.06
CA ASP A 256 8.31 7.13 14.96
C ASP A 256 8.95 6.95 13.57
N ALA A 257 9.21 8.07 12.87
CA ALA A 257 9.72 8.02 11.51
C ALA A 257 11.12 7.37 11.40
N SER A 258 11.93 7.45 12.46
CA SER A 258 13.33 6.99 12.41
C SER A 258 13.46 5.48 12.55
N ASN A 259 12.56 4.83 13.28
CA ASN A 259 12.71 3.43 13.67
C ASN A 259 11.42 2.60 13.57
N GLY A 260 10.30 3.19 13.15
CA GLY A 260 9.02 2.50 12.98
C GLY A 260 8.28 2.20 14.28
N LYS A 261 8.84 2.49 15.45
CA LYS A 261 8.20 2.16 16.73
C LYS A 261 6.83 2.83 16.85
N ILE A 262 5.80 2.03 17.14
CA ILE A 262 4.46 2.54 17.44
C ILE A 262 4.50 3.40 18.69
N LEU A 263 4.08 4.66 18.54
CA LEU A 263 4.00 5.66 19.59
C LEU A 263 2.64 5.64 20.29
N TRP A 264 1.58 5.45 19.50
CA TRP A 264 0.22 5.27 19.97
C TRP A 264 -0.64 4.62 18.89
N SER A 265 -1.73 4.00 19.32
CA SER A 265 -2.80 3.54 18.46
C SER A 265 -4.14 3.79 19.14
N THR A 266 -5.13 4.13 18.33
CA THR A 266 -6.46 4.56 18.78
C THR A 266 -7.51 3.80 17.99
N ALA A 267 -8.32 3.00 18.68
CA ALA A 267 -9.47 2.32 18.07
C ALA A 267 -10.49 3.34 17.54
N ASN A 268 -11.20 2.97 16.48
CA ASN A 268 -12.32 3.74 15.97
C ASN A 268 -13.51 3.67 16.98
N PRO A 269 -13.86 4.79 17.64
CA PRO A 269 -14.94 4.81 18.63
C PRO A 269 -16.32 4.51 18.03
N GLY A 270 -16.50 4.71 16.72
CA GLY A 270 -17.72 4.40 15.99
C GLY A 270 -17.99 2.90 15.83
N ASN A 271 -17.15 2.03 16.41
CA ASN A 271 -17.23 0.57 16.30
C ASN A 271 -17.25 0.07 14.84
N SER A 272 -16.57 0.79 13.94
CA SER A 272 -16.54 0.51 12.50
C SER A 272 -15.10 0.35 11.99
N SER A 273 -14.95 0.10 10.70
CA SER A 273 -13.64 0.13 10.03
C SER A 273 -13.08 1.56 9.95
N ALA A 274 -11.77 1.68 9.74
CA ALA A 274 -11.10 2.96 9.53
C ALA A 274 -10.53 2.98 8.10
N ILE A 275 -11.42 3.15 7.12
CA ILE A 275 -11.10 3.09 5.69
C ILE A 275 -11.24 4.51 5.12
N GLY A 276 -10.22 5.31 5.32
CA GLY A 276 -10.20 6.69 4.85
C GLY A 276 -8.83 7.32 5.09
N PRO A 277 -8.49 8.37 4.33
CA PRO A 277 -7.18 9.00 4.41
C PRO A 277 -6.94 9.62 5.78
N VAL A 278 -5.68 9.62 6.20
CA VAL A 278 -5.22 10.32 7.39
C VAL A 278 -4.56 11.63 7.00
N SER A 279 -4.96 12.73 7.63
CA SER A 279 -4.34 14.05 7.43
C SER A 279 -3.79 14.61 8.73
N VAL A 280 -2.70 15.39 8.69
CA VAL A 280 -2.11 16.00 9.88
C VAL A 280 -1.84 17.49 9.67
N ALA A 281 -2.17 18.31 10.67
CA ALA A 281 -1.82 19.73 10.71
C ALA A 281 -1.75 20.20 12.16
N ASN A 282 -0.75 21.02 12.50
CA ASN A 282 -0.60 21.66 13.81
C ASN A 282 -0.71 20.69 15.01
N ASP A 283 0.01 19.56 14.96
CA ASP A 283 -0.04 18.49 15.96
C ASP A 283 -1.44 17.86 16.17
N VAL A 284 -2.33 17.95 15.17
CA VAL A 284 -3.65 17.31 15.15
C VAL A 284 -3.78 16.44 13.91
N VAL A 285 -4.20 15.20 14.12
CA VAL A 285 -4.48 14.21 13.08
C VAL A 285 -5.99 14.16 12.85
N PHE A 286 -6.43 14.33 11.62
CA PHE A 286 -7.84 14.29 11.22
C PHE A 286 -8.13 13.01 10.46
N VAL A 287 -9.19 12.33 10.86
CA VAL A 287 -9.55 11.01 10.36
C VAL A 287 -11.06 10.84 10.26
N GLY A 288 -11.50 10.09 9.26
CA GLY A 288 -12.89 9.72 9.06
C GLY A 288 -13.18 8.30 9.55
N SER A 289 -14.41 8.08 10.00
CA SER A 289 -14.95 6.76 10.32
C SER A 289 -16.03 6.37 9.34
N THR A 290 -16.05 5.08 9.01
CA THR A 290 -17.06 4.49 8.14
C THR A 290 -18.36 4.14 8.87
N ASP A 291 -18.47 4.50 10.15
CA ASP A 291 -19.70 4.31 10.90
C ASP A 291 -20.88 5.06 10.25
N ARG A 292 -22.09 4.66 10.61
CA ARG A 292 -23.32 5.16 9.98
C ARG A 292 -23.50 6.68 10.07
N LEU A 293 -23.01 7.32 11.14
CA LEU A 293 -23.12 8.77 11.33
C LEU A 293 -21.93 9.52 10.71
N GLY A 294 -20.91 8.79 10.25
CA GLY A 294 -19.72 9.32 9.60
C GLY A 294 -18.95 10.27 10.49
N HIS A 295 -18.49 9.78 11.64
CA HIS A 295 -17.73 10.63 12.53
C HIS A 295 -16.41 11.05 11.88
N VAL A 296 -16.09 12.33 12.01
CA VAL A 296 -14.74 12.85 11.85
C VAL A 296 -14.15 13.05 13.23
N TYR A 297 -12.94 12.57 13.44
CA TYR A 297 -12.20 12.75 14.69
C TYR A 297 -10.98 13.62 14.47
N ALA A 298 -10.69 14.48 15.44
CA ALA A 298 -9.40 15.10 15.61
C ALA A 298 -8.66 14.41 16.75
N ILE A 299 -7.46 13.95 16.47
CA ILE A 299 -6.63 13.16 17.37
C ILE A 299 -5.35 13.94 17.66
N ASN A 300 -4.96 14.00 18.93
CA ASN A 300 -3.69 14.60 19.32
C ASN A 300 -2.53 13.78 18.74
N ALA A 301 -1.72 14.41 17.90
CA ALA A 301 -0.68 13.74 17.13
C ALA A 301 0.45 13.15 18.01
N ARG A 302 0.58 13.60 19.27
CA ARG A 302 1.64 13.15 20.19
C ARG A 302 1.26 11.92 21.00
N ASN A 303 -0.03 11.71 21.28
CA ASN A 303 -0.47 10.69 22.24
C ASN A 303 -1.74 9.93 21.84
N GLY A 304 -2.32 10.17 20.67
CA GLY A 304 -3.47 9.42 20.19
C GLY A 304 -4.80 9.78 20.86
N LYS A 305 -4.82 10.74 21.80
CA LYS A 305 -6.06 11.14 22.47
C LYS A 305 -6.98 11.91 21.51
N ILE A 306 -8.23 11.48 21.41
CA ILE A 306 -9.27 12.22 20.68
C ILE A 306 -9.51 13.57 21.38
N LEU A 307 -9.36 14.65 20.62
CA LEU A 307 -9.57 16.04 21.03
C LEU A 307 -11.03 16.45 20.84
N TRP A 308 -11.60 16.07 19.71
CA TRP A 308 -13.01 16.30 19.39
C TRP A 308 -13.51 15.31 18.33
N SER A 309 -14.83 15.18 18.23
CA SER A 309 -15.53 14.46 17.17
C SER A 309 -16.68 15.29 16.59
N TYR A 310 -16.99 15.07 15.31
CA TYR A 310 -18.12 15.70 14.63
C TYR A 310 -18.86 14.67 13.78
N GLU A 311 -20.19 14.64 13.86
CA GLU A 311 -21.05 13.78 13.05
C GLU A 311 -21.39 14.46 11.74
N THR A 312 -20.98 13.85 10.61
CA THR A 312 -21.25 14.42 9.29
C THR A 312 -22.64 14.04 8.75
N GLY A 313 -23.27 13.02 9.33
CA GLY A 313 -24.60 12.53 8.98
C GLY A 313 -24.60 11.35 8.00
N ALA A 314 -23.45 10.96 7.46
CA ALA A 314 -23.26 9.78 6.62
C ALA A 314 -21.80 9.34 6.61
N THR A 315 -21.54 8.04 6.41
CA THR A 315 -20.21 7.42 6.32
C THR A 315 -19.15 8.31 5.65
N VAL A 316 -18.00 8.47 6.32
CA VAL A 316 -16.79 9.04 5.73
C VAL A 316 -15.93 7.88 5.25
N TYR A 317 -15.80 7.74 3.94
CA TYR A 317 -15.10 6.65 3.27
C TYR A 317 -14.07 7.22 2.28
N GLY A 318 -12.96 6.50 2.08
CA GLY A 318 -11.87 6.84 1.16
C GLY A 318 -12.05 6.33 -0.26
#